data_AF-A0A7X9CE53-F1
#
_entry.id   AF-A0A7X9CE53-F1
#
_cell.length_a   1.000
_cell.length_b   1.000
_cell.length_c   1.000
_cell.angle_alpha   90.00
_cell.angle_beta   90.00
_cell.angle_gamma   90.00
#
_symmetry.space_group_name_H-M   'P 1'
#
loop_
_entity.id
_entity.type
_entity.pdbx_description
1 polymer ?
#
loop_
_entity_poly.entity_id
_entity_poly.type
_entity_poly.pdbx_seq_one_letter_code
_entity_poly.pdbx_strand_id
1 'polypeptide(L)' 'MDIEIGSKVYISDGEKIYEYEIYDTVVVPDTALEMLSDDRAKEKDEAIISLMTCYFSSKTGKRFFALGELVDEYPME' A
#
# COMPACT_ATOMS: atom_id res chain seq x y z
N MET A 1 -13.25 6.59 -0.37
CA MET A 1 -12.23 5.67 -0.89
C MET A 1 -12.62 4.32 -0.33
N ASP A 2 -12.88 3.38 -1.22
CA ASP A 2 -13.59 2.12 -0.90
C ASP A 2 -12.62 0.94 -0.69
N ILE A 3 -11.37 1.23 -0.30
CA ILE A 3 -10.39 0.20 0.04
C ILE A 3 -10.56 -0.14 1.52
N GLU A 4 -10.81 -1.40 1.80
CA GLU A 4 -11.03 -1.93 3.15
C GLU A 4 -9.89 -2.87 3.57
N ILE A 5 -9.72 -3.07 4.87
CA ILE A 5 -8.82 -4.10 5.42
C ILE A 5 -9.26 -5.47 4.88
N GLY A 6 -8.31 -6.28 4.42
CA GLY A 6 -8.53 -7.55 3.73
C GLY A 6 -8.68 -7.44 2.21
N SER A 7 -8.71 -6.22 1.64
CA SER A 7 -8.73 -6.03 0.19
C SER A 7 -7.45 -6.58 -0.44
N LYS A 8 -7.57 -7.23 -1.60
CA LYS A 8 -6.43 -7.74 -2.37
C LYS A 8 -5.92 -6.71 -3.37
N VAL A 9 -4.60 -6.59 -3.48
CA VAL A 9 -3.89 -5.77 -4.47
C VAL A 9 -2.98 -6.67 -5.27
N TYR A 10 -3.11 -6.61 -6.60
CA TYR A 10 -2.31 -7.41 -7.53
C TYR A 10 -1.38 -6.49 -8.33
N ILE A 11 -0.08 -6.76 -8.26
CA ILE A 11 0.95 -6.09 -9.08
C ILE A 11 1.63 -7.14 -9.94
N SER A 12 1.94 -6.81 -11.19
CA SER A 12 2.69 -7.70 -12.08
C SER A 12 3.86 -6.97 -12.71
N ASP A 13 4.98 -7.68 -12.86
CA ASP A 13 6.17 -7.23 -13.59
C ASP A 13 6.24 -7.80 -15.03
N GLY A 14 5.24 -8.59 -15.44
CA GLY A 14 5.22 -9.28 -16.74
C GLY A 14 5.76 -10.71 -16.71
N GLU A 15 6.39 -11.14 -15.62
CA GLU A 15 6.83 -12.53 -15.39
C GLU A 15 6.09 -13.17 -14.21
N LYS A 16 5.78 -12.39 -13.19
CA LYS A 16 5.04 -12.79 -11.99
C LYS A 16 3.89 -11.84 -11.67
N ILE A 17 2.96 -12.35 -10.87
CA ILE A 17 1.90 -11.60 -10.18
C ILE A 17 2.19 -11.69 -8.68
N TYR A 18 2.25 -10.55 -8.02
CA TYR A 18 2.41 -10.42 -6.58
C TYR A 18 1.06 -10.04 -5.98
N GLU A 19 0.59 -10.85 -5.04
CA GLU A 19 -0.63 -10.60 -4.28
C GLU A 19 -0.30 -9.99 -2.93
N TYR A 20 -0.89 -8.83 -2.65
CA TYR A 20 -0.81 -8.16 -1.36
C TYR A 20 -2.19 -8.09 -0.73
N GLU A 21 -2.26 -8.17 0.60
CA GLU A 21 -3.48 -7.98 1.37
C GLU A 21 -3.40 -6.69 2.20
N ILE A 22 -4.39 -5.81 2.09
CA ILE A 22 -4.44 -4.55 2.83
C ILE A 22 -4.67 -4.83 4.31
N TYR A 23 -3.73 -4.42 5.17
CA TYR A 23 -3.85 -4.55 6.63
C TYR A 23 -4.16 -3.24 7.34
N ASP A 24 -3.89 -2.09 6.71
CA ASP A 24 -4.13 -0.77 7.32
C ASP A 24 -4.50 0.31 6.28
N THR A 25 -5.27 1.30 6.73
CA THR A 25 -5.62 2.48 5.95
C THR A 25 -5.55 3.72 6.83
N VAL A 26 -4.89 4.78 6.35
CA VAL A 26 -4.67 5.98 7.16
C VAL A 26 -4.69 7.25 6.32
N VAL A 27 -5.16 8.33 6.93
CA VAL A 27 -5.10 9.69 6.35
C VAL A 27 -4.06 10.50 7.11
N VAL A 28 -3.03 10.94 6.40
CA VAL A 28 -1.87 11.66 6.95
C VAL A 28 -1.68 13.01 6.25
N PRO A 29 -0.89 13.93 6.82
CA PRO A 29 -0.40 15.11 6.10
C PRO A 29 0.42 14.72 4.85
N ASP A 30 0.45 15.58 3.84
CA ASP A 30 1.26 15.35 2.63
C ASP A 30 2.78 15.44 2.86
N THR A 31 3.20 15.86 4.05
CA THR A 31 4.60 15.85 4.51
C THR A 31 5.01 14.55 5.20
N ALA A 32 4.10 13.59 5.38
CA ALA A 32 4.34 12.34 6.10
C ALA A 32 5.15 11.33 5.26
N LEU A 33 6.41 11.65 4.96
CA LEU A 33 7.30 10.83 4.15
C LEU A 33 7.67 9.50 4.83
N GLU A 34 7.55 9.40 6.15
CA GLU A 34 7.74 8.17 6.92
C GLU A 34 6.81 7.03 6.49
N MET A 35 5.68 7.36 5.84
CA MET A 35 4.77 6.39 5.24
C MET A 35 5.39 5.58 4.10
N LEU A 36 6.48 6.09 3.51
CA LEU A 36 7.19 5.47 2.39
C LEU A 36 8.54 4.87 2.82
N SER A 37 8.87 4.93 4.12
CA SER A 37 10.14 4.41 4.64
C SER A 37 10.15 2.89 4.69
N ASP A 38 11.29 2.29 4.37
CA ASP A 38 11.57 0.86 4.56
C ASP A 38 11.41 0.41 6.02
N ASP A 39 11.45 1.34 6.97
CA ASP A 39 11.25 1.02 8.39
C ASP A 39 9.90 0.36 8.65
N ARG A 40 8.86 0.68 7.85
CA ARG A 40 7.56 0.01 7.96
C ARG A 40 7.59 -1.44 7.50
N ALA A 41 8.42 -1.77 6.52
CA ALA A 41 8.63 -3.16 6.12
C ALA A 41 9.37 -3.92 7.22
N LYS A 42 10.34 -3.27 7.88
CA LYS A 42 11.09 -3.87 9.01
C LYS A 42 10.19 -4.16 10.22
N GLU A 43 9.18 -3.35 10.48
CA GLU A 43 8.21 -3.62 11.56
C GLU A 43 7.35 -4.86 11.32
N LYS A 44 7.20 -5.27 10.05
CA LYS A 44 6.37 -6.39 9.63
C LYS A 44 7.16 -7.67 9.31
N ASP A 45 8.49 -7.59 9.23
CA ASP A 45 9.38 -8.67 8.75
C ASP A 45 9.02 -9.20 7.34
N GLU A 46 8.18 -8.48 6.60
CA GLU A 46 7.61 -8.89 5.31
C GLU A 46 7.62 -7.72 4.31
N ALA A 47 7.59 -8.05 3.01
CA ALA A 47 7.48 -7.03 1.96
C ALA A 47 6.10 -6.38 1.99
N ILE A 48 6.06 -5.05 1.89
CA ILE A 48 4.81 -4.27 1.93
C ILE A 48 4.60 -3.45 0.66
N ILE A 49 3.35 -3.09 0.39
CA ILE A 49 2.95 -2.13 -0.63
C ILE A 49 2.24 -0.93 0.01
N SER A 50 2.53 0.27 -0.50
CA SER A 50 1.89 1.52 -0.05
C SER A 50 1.20 2.21 -1.23
N LEU A 51 -0.14 2.20 -1.23
CA LEU A 51 -0.95 2.90 -2.23
C LEU A 51 -1.32 4.30 -1.73
N MET A 52 -0.76 5.33 -2.37
CA MET A 52 -0.95 6.73 -1.97
C MET A 52 -1.84 7.50 -2.95
N THR A 53 -2.79 8.29 -2.43
CA THR A 53 -3.60 9.22 -3.24
C THR A 53 -4.00 10.46 -2.43
N CYS A 54 -4.48 11.51 -3.12
CA CYS A 54 -4.95 12.75 -2.49
C CYS A 54 -6.27 12.51 -1.75
N TYR A 55 -6.42 13.03 -0.54
CA TYR A 55 -7.66 12.91 0.22
C TYR A 55 -8.64 14.04 -0.15
N PHE A 56 -9.72 13.71 -0.85
CA PHE A 56 -10.76 14.58 -1.44
C PHE A 56 -10.28 15.59 -2.49
N SER A 57 -9.23 16.37 -2.21
CA SER A 57 -8.56 17.23 -3.17
C SER A 57 -7.12 17.51 -2.73
N SER A 58 -6.21 17.78 -3.67
CA SER A 58 -4.81 18.15 -3.35
C SER A 58 -4.68 19.41 -2.50
N LYS A 59 -5.76 20.19 -2.34
CA LYS A 59 -5.79 21.43 -1.55
C LYS A 59 -5.97 21.21 -0.05
N THR A 60 -6.31 19.98 0.38
CA THR A 60 -6.50 19.67 1.81
C THR A 60 -5.18 19.45 2.56
N GLY A 61 -4.06 19.29 1.83
CA GLY A 61 -2.76 18.94 2.42
C GLY A 61 -2.75 17.55 3.04
N LYS A 62 -3.65 16.66 2.61
CA LYS A 62 -3.81 15.30 3.16
C LYS A 62 -3.67 14.24 2.09
N ARG A 63 -3.09 13.12 2.49
CA ARG A 63 -2.91 11.91 1.69
C ARG A 63 -3.63 10.75 2.37
N PHE A 64 -4.26 9.93 1.56
CA PHE A 64 -4.74 8.62 1.98
C PHE A 64 -3.70 7.58 1.57
N PHE A 65 -3.43 6.67 2.49
CA PHE A 65 -2.60 5.50 2.29
C PHE A 65 -3.41 4.25 2.56
N ALA A 66 -3.29 3.27 1.68
CA ALA A 66 -3.61 1.88 1.98
C ALA A 66 -2.32 1.06 1.96
N LEU A 67 -2.09 0.31 3.04
CA LEU A 67 -0.88 -0.47 3.26
C LEU A 67 -1.24 -1.94 3.18
N GLY A 68 -0.50 -2.70 2.37
CA GLY A 68 -0.67 -4.14 2.26
C GLY A 68 0.62 -4.90 2.48
N GLU A 69 0.50 -6.15 2.91
CA GLU A 69 1.61 -7.10 3.08
C GLU A 69 1.55 -8.15 1.98
N LEU A 70 2.71 -8.60 1.50
CA LEU A 70 2.82 -9.60 0.45
C LEU A 70 2.36 -10.95 0.99
N VAL A 71 1.33 -11.54 0.38
CA VAL A 71 0.77 -12.82 0.81
C VAL A 71 1.07 -13.97 -0.15
N ASP A 72 1.26 -13.70 -1.44
CA ASP A 72 1.61 -14.74 -2.42
C ASP A 72 2.30 -14.18 -3.68
N GLU A 73 2.96 -15.06 -4.45
CA GLU A 73 3.48 -14.78 -5.78
C GLU A 73 3.23 -15.94 -6.76
N TYR A 74 2.82 -15.61 -7.99
CA TYR A 74 2.48 -16.58 -9.04
C TYR A 74 3.21 -16.24 -10.34
N PRO A 75 3.66 -17.21 -11.15
CA PRO A 75 4.12 -16.95 -12.51
C PRO A 75 2.97 -16.45 -13.40
N MET A 76 3.27 -15.54 -14.32
CA MET A 76 2.34 -15.09 -15.35
C MET A 76 2.28 -16.18 -16.45
N GLU A 77 1.10 -16.77 -16.67
CA GLU A 77 0.87 -17.79 -17.70
C GLU A 77 0.84 -17.21 -19.14
#